data_AF-A0A258BLV3-F1
#
_entry.id   AF-A0A258BLV3-F1
#
_cell.length_a   1.000
_cell.length_b   1.000
_cell.length_c   1.000
_cell.angle_alpha   90.00
_cell.angle_beta   90.00
_cell.angle_gamma   90.00
#
_symmetry.space_group_name_H-M   'P 1'
#
loop_
_entity.id
_entity.type
_entity.pdbx_description
1 polymer ?
#
loop_
_entity_poly.entity_id
_entity_poly.type
_entity_poly.pdbx_seq_one_letter_code
_entity_poly.pdbx_strand_id
1 'polypeptide(L)'
;MEDFSRDSRLGFEDAIFTLAPEGLGSAQSALGRTRLRTFITLRWLAVAGQTAAVLFVAFGLGFNLPLALCLAIIAASAWLNVFLSFAFQSQRLTHSGEAVLQLGFDTVQLAALIAATGGLSNPFLLLMLAPVTVAALSLGRFRASAIAVLALCLAALMPVLSLPLPWDERGGTHLPVLFQWGQFTALAVGVVFFTLSAARVSQDEARLVRALDAASVVMAREQKLSALGAMSAMTAHELGTPLATIHLVAKELVQQTSPDDPHAEDFRLIAEQADRCRSILSAIREARDATDIVHARMPLDALVEEAAA
;
A
#
# COMPACT_ATOMS: atom_id res chain seq x y z
N MET A 1 -46.43 -32.98 4.98
CA MET A 1 -45.32 -32.96 4.01
C MET A 1 -44.92 -31.50 3.88
N GLU A 2 -44.31 -31.02 4.96
CA GLU A 2 -43.98 -29.62 5.20
C GLU A 2 -42.46 -29.48 5.20
N ASP A 3 -42.02 -28.24 4.96
CA ASP A 3 -40.69 -27.71 5.25
C ASP A 3 -39.60 -27.92 4.18
N PHE A 4 -39.65 -27.10 3.12
CA PHE A 4 -38.52 -26.89 2.20
C PHE A 4 -38.29 -25.41 1.83
N SER A 5 -39.01 -24.44 2.44
CA SER A 5 -38.94 -23.02 2.05
C SER A 5 -38.24 -22.10 3.04
N ARG A 6 -37.73 -22.63 4.16
CA ARG A 6 -37.08 -21.83 5.21
C ARG A 6 -35.55 -21.77 5.13
N ASP A 7 -34.90 -22.76 4.50
CA ASP A 7 -33.43 -22.85 4.45
C ASP A 7 -32.76 -21.98 3.37
N SER A 8 -33.47 -21.57 2.31
CA SER A 8 -32.86 -20.76 1.23
C SER A 8 -32.79 -19.27 1.53
N ARG A 9 -33.58 -18.77 2.49
CA ARG A 9 -33.57 -17.35 2.89
C ARG A 9 -32.44 -17.02 3.87
N LEU A 10 -32.02 -17.99 4.68
CA LEU A 10 -30.95 -17.80 5.69
C LEU A 10 -29.55 -17.72 5.04
N GLY A 11 -29.31 -18.33 3.88
CA GLY A 11 -28.03 -18.23 3.17
C GLY A 11 -27.81 -16.93 2.39
N PHE A 12 -28.88 -16.20 2.04
CA PHE A 12 -28.80 -15.01 1.19
C PHE A 12 -28.58 -13.71 1.98
N GLU A 13 -29.11 -13.64 3.21
CA GLU A 13 -28.87 -12.51 4.12
C GLU A 13 -27.46 -12.56 4.75
N ASP A 14 -26.94 -13.76 5.05
CA ASP A 14 -25.57 -13.97 5.56
C ASP A 14 -24.48 -13.63 4.53
N ALA A 15 -24.76 -13.82 3.23
CA ALA A 15 -23.83 -13.48 2.15
C ALA A 15 -23.71 -11.97 1.90
N ILE A 16 -24.72 -11.19 2.27
CA ILE A 16 -24.74 -9.72 2.04
C ILE A 16 -24.10 -8.97 3.21
N PHE A 17 -24.06 -9.54 4.42
CA PHE A 17 -23.51 -8.88 5.61
C PHE A 17 -22.04 -9.21 5.92
N THR A 18 -21.44 -10.16 5.19
CA THR A 18 -20.02 -10.56 5.36
C THR A 18 -19.01 -9.64 4.66
N LEU A 19 -19.46 -8.57 4.01
CA LEU A 19 -18.59 -7.50 3.49
C LEU A 19 -18.26 -6.42 4.55
N ALA A 20 -18.10 -6.83 5.82
CA ALA A 20 -17.42 -5.99 6.80
C ALA A 20 -15.91 -6.01 6.52
N PRO A 21 -15.17 -4.90 6.72
CA PRO A 21 -13.84 -4.71 6.16
C PRO A 21 -12.76 -5.42 6.98
N GLU A 22 -12.70 -6.76 6.93
CA GLU A 22 -11.57 -7.52 7.47
C GLU A 22 -10.25 -7.24 6.72
N GLY A 23 -10.33 -6.54 5.57
CA GLY A 23 -9.18 -6.22 4.73
C GLY A 23 -8.24 -5.14 5.30
N LEU A 24 -8.72 -4.16 6.08
CA LEU A 24 -7.88 -3.00 6.44
C LEU A 24 -6.92 -3.26 7.61
N GLY A 25 -7.37 -4.01 8.63
CA GLY A 25 -6.52 -4.39 9.79
C GLY A 25 -5.47 -5.45 9.43
N SER A 26 -5.86 -6.42 8.59
CA SER A 26 -4.95 -7.45 8.07
C SER A 26 -3.91 -6.85 7.12
N ALA A 27 -4.28 -5.89 6.27
CA ALA A 27 -3.35 -5.15 5.41
C ALA A 27 -2.36 -4.30 6.21
N GLN A 28 -2.80 -3.54 7.22
CA GLN A 28 -1.89 -2.76 8.08
C GLN A 28 -0.90 -3.64 8.85
N SER A 29 -1.36 -4.78 9.38
CA SER A 29 -0.47 -5.72 10.07
C SER A 29 0.51 -6.42 9.11
N ALA A 30 0.11 -6.68 7.85
CA ALA A 30 0.99 -7.22 6.81
C ALA A 30 2.04 -6.18 6.35
N LEU A 31 1.65 -4.91 6.24
CA LEU A 31 2.54 -3.78 5.94
C LEU A 31 3.56 -3.53 7.07
N GLY A 32 3.16 -3.69 8.34
CA GLY A 32 4.08 -3.61 9.49
C GLY A 32 5.12 -4.73 9.50
N ARG A 33 4.69 -5.98 9.23
CA ARG A 33 5.57 -7.16 9.17
C ARG A 33 6.59 -7.09 8.03
N THR A 34 6.18 -6.58 6.87
CA THR A 34 7.08 -6.39 5.71
C THR A 34 8.12 -5.31 6.00
N ARG A 35 7.75 -4.19 6.64
CA ARG A 35 8.70 -3.12 7.02
C ARG A 35 9.83 -3.60 7.93
N LEU A 36 9.51 -4.34 9.00
CA LEU A 36 10.53 -4.85 9.93
C LEU A 36 11.49 -5.84 9.25
N ARG A 37 10.96 -6.75 8.43
CA ARG A 37 11.77 -7.71 7.66
C ARG A 37 12.72 -6.97 6.70
N THR A 38 12.24 -5.92 6.04
CA THR A 38 13.06 -5.08 5.15
C THR A 38 14.19 -4.40 5.92
N PHE A 39 13.93 -3.82 7.10
CA PHE A 39 14.99 -3.20 7.92
C PHE A 39 16.07 -4.19 8.37
N ILE A 40 15.67 -5.38 8.84
CA ILE A 40 16.63 -6.42 9.26
C ILE A 40 17.48 -6.88 8.07
N THR A 41 16.86 -7.04 6.89
CA THR A 41 17.56 -7.46 5.66
C THR A 41 18.57 -6.41 5.21
N LEU A 42 18.18 -5.13 5.20
CA LEU A 42 19.08 -4.02 4.87
C LEU A 42 20.28 -3.94 5.82
N ARG A 43 20.09 -4.22 7.11
CA ARG A 43 21.18 -4.27 8.09
C ARG A 43 22.14 -5.41 7.85
N TRP A 44 21.66 -6.62 7.58
CA TRP A 44 22.54 -7.74 7.25
C TRP A 44 23.34 -7.48 5.96
N LEU A 45 22.72 -6.84 4.97
CA LEU A 45 23.41 -6.39 3.76
C LEU A 45 24.48 -5.35 4.10
N ALA A 46 24.19 -4.38 4.98
CA ALA A 46 25.16 -3.37 5.41
C ALA A 46 26.32 -3.98 6.20
N VAL A 47 26.07 -4.88 7.15
CA VAL A 47 27.09 -5.58 7.94
C VAL A 47 27.98 -6.42 7.02
N ALA A 48 27.39 -7.18 6.10
CA ALA A 48 28.15 -7.98 5.12
C ALA A 48 29.01 -7.08 4.22
N GLY A 49 28.43 -6.00 3.68
CA GLY A 49 29.14 -5.05 2.83
C GLY A 49 30.27 -4.31 3.54
N GLN A 50 30.03 -3.81 4.76
CA GLN A 50 31.05 -3.14 5.59
C GLN A 50 32.18 -4.11 5.95
N THR A 51 31.85 -5.34 6.35
CA THR A 51 32.85 -6.37 6.68
C THR A 51 33.70 -6.70 5.45
N ALA A 52 33.06 -6.93 4.30
CA ALA A 52 33.77 -7.20 3.05
C ALA A 52 34.67 -6.03 2.63
N ALA A 53 34.19 -4.79 2.73
CA ALA A 53 34.97 -3.60 2.40
C ALA A 53 36.20 -3.46 3.33
N VAL A 54 36.02 -3.57 4.64
CA VAL A 54 37.11 -3.47 5.61
C VAL A 54 38.16 -4.56 5.39
N LEU A 55 37.73 -5.81 5.19
CA LEU A 55 38.65 -6.92 4.91
C LEU A 55 39.37 -6.76 3.57
N PHE A 56 38.67 -6.28 2.54
CA PHE A 56 39.27 -6.02 1.23
C PHE A 56 40.32 -4.92 1.30
N VAL A 57 40.07 -3.83 2.01
CA VAL A 57 41.05 -2.74 2.13
C VAL A 57 42.25 -3.18 2.99
N ALA A 58 42.03 -3.96 4.05
CA ALA A 58 43.11 -4.44 4.91
C ALA A 58 43.98 -5.53 4.24
N PHE A 59 43.36 -6.55 3.63
CA PHE A 59 44.08 -7.71 3.09
C PHE A 59 44.26 -7.68 1.57
N GLY A 60 43.31 -7.11 0.84
CA GLY A 60 43.38 -7.00 -0.63
C GLY A 60 44.24 -5.84 -1.10
N LEU A 61 44.08 -4.66 -0.48
CA LEU A 61 44.87 -3.46 -0.80
C LEU A 61 46.10 -3.29 0.11
N GLY A 62 46.16 -4.00 1.25
CA GLY A 62 47.31 -3.98 2.16
C GLY A 62 47.45 -2.71 3.00
N PHE A 63 46.38 -1.93 3.17
CA PHE A 63 46.43 -0.70 3.98
C PHE A 63 46.37 -0.99 5.48
N ASN A 64 47.13 -0.22 6.26
CA ASN A 64 47.21 -0.37 7.71
C ASN A 64 46.02 0.31 8.43
N LEU A 65 44.87 -0.35 8.42
CA LEU A 65 43.66 0.10 9.10
C LEU A 65 43.63 -0.36 10.56
N PRO A 66 42.94 0.38 11.46
CA PRO A 66 42.61 -0.10 12.79
C PRO A 66 41.53 -1.20 12.70
N LEU A 67 41.92 -2.39 12.21
CA LEU A 67 41.01 -3.50 11.87
C LEU A 67 40.17 -3.92 13.08
N ALA A 68 40.79 -4.00 14.25
CA ALA A 68 40.11 -4.35 15.49
C ALA A 68 39.00 -3.35 15.84
N LEU A 69 39.24 -2.04 15.69
CA LEU A 69 38.24 -1.00 15.94
C LEU A 69 37.09 -1.10 14.94
N CYS A 70 37.40 -1.26 13.65
CA CYS A 70 36.39 -1.38 12.59
C CYS A 70 35.49 -2.60 12.80
N LEU A 71 36.10 -3.77 13.04
CA LEU A 71 35.37 -5.01 13.31
C LEU A 71 34.58 -4.94 14.62
N ALA A 72 35.07 -4.26 15.65
CA ALA A 72 34.32 -4.05 16.89
C ALA A 72 33.07 -3.19 16.66
N ILE A 73 33.18 -2.11 15.89
CA ILE A 73 32.04 -1.25 15.52
C ILE A 73 31.00 -2.03 14.71
N ILE A 74 31.44 -2.84 13.74
CA ILE A 74 30.54 -3.69 12.93
C ILE A 74 29.92 -4.80 13.79
N ALA A 75 30.71 -5.45 14.66
CA ALA A 75 30.21 -6.49 15.55
C ALA A 75 29.17 -5.95 16.55
N ALA A 76 29.36 -4.73 17.07
CA ALA A 76 28.37 -4.08 17.93
C ALA A 76 27.04 -3.85 17.20
N SER A 77 27.09 -3.49 15.91
CA SER A 77 25.89 -3.31 15.07
C SER A 77 25.18 -4.63 14.79
N ALA A 78 25.95 -5.68 14.48
CA ALA A 78 25.46 -7.03 14.26
C ALA A 78 24.82 -7.60 15.54
N TRP A 79 25.47 -7.42 16.69
CA TRP A 79 24.97 -7.86 17.99
C TRP A 79 23.66 -7.18 18.35
N LEU A 80 23.59 -5.84 18.19
CA LEU A 80 22.35 -5.11 18.42
C LEU A 80 21.23 -5.61 17.50
N ASN A 81 21.52 -5.86 16.23
CA ASN A 81 20.54 -6.38 15.28
C ASN A 81 20.05 -7.79 15.66
N VAL A 82 20.94 -8.67 16.10
CA VAL A 82 20.59 -10.01 16.59
C VAL A 82 19.73 -9.91 17.85
N PHE A 83 20.12 -9.08 18.81
CA PHE A 83 19.35 -8.84 20.04
C PHE A 83 17.94 -8.32 19.72
N LEU A 84 17.82 -7.33 18.83
CA LEU A 84 16.53 -6.79 18.39
C LEU A 84 15.69 -7.86 17.66
N SER A 85 16.33 -8.71 16.84
CA SER A 85 15.64 -9.78 16.11
C SER A 85 15.01 -10.82 17.05
N PHE A 86 15.68 -11.15 18.16
CA PHE A 86 15.15 -12.06 19.18
C PHE A 86 14.16 -11.37 20.13
N ALA A 87 14.44 -10.14 20.56
CA ALA A 87 13.62 -9.41 21.53
C ALA A 87 12.26 -8.97 20.96
N PHE A 88 12.19 -8.65 19.66
CA PHE A 88 10.99 -8.10 19.02
C PHE A 88 10.28 -9.09 18.08
N GLN A 89 10.48 -10.39 18.28
CA GLN A 89 9.86 -11.45 17.46
C GLN A 89 8.32 -11.52 17.61
N SER A 90 7.73 -10.84 18.61
CA SER A 90 6.28 -10.77 18.84
C SER A 90 5.66 -9.41 18.47
N GLN A 91 5.23 -9.30 17.22
CA GLN A 91 4.07 -8.55 16.71
C GLN A 91 3.65 -7.20 17.33
N ARG A 92 4.55 -6.39 17.89
CA ARG A 92 4.21 -5.00 18.22
C ARG A 92 4.65 -4.13 17.06
N LEU A 93 3.64 -3.65 16.35
CA LEU A 93 3.66 -2.46 15.48
C LEU A 93 4.86 -1.61 15.85
N THR A 94 5.93 -1.68 15.05
CA THR A 94 7.19 -0.99 15.32
C THR A 94 6.84 0.45 15.64
N HIS A 95 6.95 0.80 16.91
CA HIS A 95 6.48 2.11 17.32
C HIS A 95 7.34 3.09 16.57
N SER A 96 6.71 4.14 16.04
CA SER A 96 7.37 5.19 15.29
C SER A 96 8.71 5.69 15.88
N GLY A 97 8.90 5.57 17.20
CA GLY A 97 10.16 5.88 17.90
C GLY A 97 11.25 4.81 17.78
N GLU A 98 10.91 3.52 17.74
CA GLU A 98 11.90 2.43 17.59
C GLU A 98 12.64 2.55 16.26
N ALA A 99 11.92 2.83 15.18
CA ALA A 99 12.52 3.06 13.86
C ALA A 99 13.48 4.26 13.84
N VAL A 100 13.16 5.35 14.57
CA VAL A 100 14.06 6.51 14.72
C VAL A 100 15.33 6.09 15.43
N LEU A 101 15.21 5.36 16.54
CA LEU A 101 16.33 4.97 17.37
C LEU A 101 17.26 4.00 16.62
N GLN A 102 16.67 3.08 15.85
CA GLN A 102 17.40 2.16 14.99
C GLN A 102 18.18 2.88 13.88
N LEU A 103 17.52 3.76 13.11
CA LEU A 103 18.18 4.50 12.02
C LEU A 103 19.17 5.54 12.54
N GLY A 104 18.91 6.13 13.70
CA GLY A 104 19.84 6.99 14.41
C GLY A 104 21.10 6.22 14.79
N PHE A 105 20.95 5.02 15.36
CA PHE A 105 22.08 4.13 15.65
C PHE A 105 22.86 3.77 14.37
N ASP A 106 22.17 3.40 13.28
CA ASP A 106 22.85 3.07 12.01
C ASP A 106 23.64 4.26 11.45
N THR A 107 23.08 5.47 11.57
CA THR A 107 23.75 6.70 11.15
C THR A 107 25.00 6.96 11.98
N VAL A 108 24.92 6.81 13.31
CA VAL A 108 26.06 6.97 14.23
C VAL A 108 27.12 5.89 14.01
N GLN A 109 26.71 4.64 13.84
CA GLN A 109 27.61 3.51 13.60
C GLN A 109 28.40 3.69 12.31
N LEU A 110 27.71 4.05 11.22
CA LEU A 110 28.34 4.29 9.93
C LEU A 110 29.28 5.51 10.02
N ALA A 111 28.85 6.59 10.68
CA ALA A 111 29.70 7.76 10.89
C ALA A 111 30.96 7.41 11.72
N ALA A 112 30.83 6.60 12.76
CA ALA A 112 31.97 6.15 13.57
C ALA A 112 32.97 5.32 12.74
N LEU A 113 32.48 4.43 11.89
CA LEU A 113 33.33 3.65 10.99
C LEU A 113 34.06 4.54 9.97
N ILE A 114 33.35 5.52 9.40
CA ILE A 114 33.94 6.50 8.46
C ILE A 114 34.98 7.37 9.18
N ALA A 115 34.67 7.87 10.37
CA ALA A 115 35.61 8.67 11.17
C ALA A 115 36.87 7.87 11.57
N ALA A 116 36.72 6.58 11.90
CA ALA A 116 37.85 5.69 12.18
C ALA A 116 38.71 5.38 10.96
N THR A 117 38.19 5.61 9.75
CA THR A 117 38.84 5.30 8.48
C THR A 117 39.11 6.56 7.63
N GLY A 118 39.14 7.75 8.26
CA GLY A 118 39.60 8.98 7.61
C GLY A 118 38.56 10.09 7.35
N GLY A 119 37.36 9.96 7.91
CA GLY A 119 36.39 11.06 8.00
C GLY A 119 35.94 11.62 6.65
N LEU A 120 36.03 12.94 6.48
CA LEU A 120 35.66 13.66 5.25
C LEU A 120 36.57 13.40 4.05
N SER A 121 37.65 12.63 4.22
CA SER A 121 38.48 12.21 3.09
C SER A 121 38.17 10.76 2.66
N ASN A 122 37.29 10.09 3.38
CA ASN A 122 36.91 8.71 3.11
C ASN A 122 35.94 8.63 1.92
N PRO A 123 36.21 7.79 0.90
CA PRO A 123 35.35 7.68 -0.27
C PRO A 123 33.96 7.12 0.04
N PHE A 124 33.81 6.39 1.16
CA PHE A 124 32.52 5.86 1.62
C PHE A 124 31.69 6.90 2.39
N LEU A 125 32.12 8.15 2.50
CA LEU A 125 31.33 9.24 3.10
C LEU A 125 29.92 9.33 2.47
N LEU A 126 29.81 9.10 1.17
CA LEU A 126 28.55 9.09 0.43
C LEU A 126 27.55 8.03 0.95
N LEU A 127 28.01 6.96 1.60
CA LEU A 127 27.12 5.95 2.17
C LEU A 127 26.28 6.50 3.33
N MET A 128 26.64 7.63 3.93
CA MET A 128 25.78 8.32 4.90
C MET A 128 24.43 8.75 4.30
N LEU A 129 24.32 8.85 2.96
CA LEU A 129 23.05 9.09 2.29
C LEU A 129 22.07 7.94 2.43
N ALA A 130 22.54 6.69 2.55
CA ALA A 130 21.67 5.52 2.63
C ALA A 130 20.74 5.53 3.87
N PRO A 131 21.22 5.65 5.12
CA PRO A 131 20.33 5.69 6.28
C PRO A 131 19.41 6.92 6.28
N VAL A 132 19.88 8.06 5.74
CA VAL A 132 19.06 9.28 5.59
C VAL A 132 17.92 9.06 4.58
N THR A 133 18.22 8.44 3.45
CA THR A 133 17.21 8.15 2.41
C THR A 133 16.18 7.15 2.91
N VAL A 134 16.63 6.09 3.58
CA VAL A 134 15.73 5.11 4.21
C VAL A 134 14.86 5.78 5.27
N ALA A 135 15.41 6.68 6.08
CA ALA A 135 14.65 7.45 7.05
C ALA A 135 13.60 8.35 6.37
N ALA A 136 13.96 9.02 5.28
CA ALA A 136 13.04 9.88 4.53
C ALA A 136 11.88 9.12 3.87
N LEU A 137 12.12 7.88 3.41
CA LEU A 137 11.08 7.02 2.84
C LEU A 137 10.20 6.34 3.90
N SER A 138 10.74 6.08 5.09
CA SER A 138 10.08 5.22 6.09
C SER A 138 9.47 5.98 7.27
N LEU A 139 9.92 7.22 7.53
CA LEU A 139 9.49 8.02 8.67
C LEU A 139 8.76 9.29 8.23
N GLY A 140 7.97 9.86 9.14
CA GLY A 140 7.37 11.17 8.92
C GLY A 140 8.45 12.27 8.79
N ARG A 141 8.13 13.30 8.00
CA ARG A 141 9.02 14.44 7.66
C ARG A 141 9.90 14.95 8.80
N PHE A 142 9.32 15.16 9.99
CA PHE A 142 10.05 15.71 11.14
C PHE A 142 11.11 14.77 11.72
N ARG A 143 10.83 13.46 11.72
CA ARG A 143 11.78 12.46 12.22
C ARG A 143 12.85 12.14 11.18
N ALA A 144 12.47 12.08 9.91
CA ALA A 144 13.42 11.98 8.81
C ALA A 144 14.40 13.16 8.80
N SER A 145 13.90 14.40 8.97
CA SER A 145 14.76 15.58 9.08
C SER A 145 15.69 15.52 10.29
N ALA A 146 15.27 14.93 11.41
CA ALA A 146 16.13 14.74 12.57
C ALA A 146 17.33 13.81 12.25
N ILE A 147 17.09 12.71 11.53
CA ILE A 147 18.17 11.81 11.07
C ILE A 147 19.08 12.50 10.05
N ALA A 148 18.53 13.28 9.12
CA ALA A 148 19.32 14.06 8.17
C ALA A 148 20.24 15.08 8.88
N VAL A 149 19.69 15.84 9.84
CA VAL A 149 20.48 16.79 10.66
C VAL A 149 21.54 16.04 11.46
N LEU A 150 21.21 14.91 12.09
CA LEU A 150 22.17 14.08 12.80
C LEU A 150 23.34 13.66 11.89
N ALA A 151 23.05 13.19 10.68
CA ALA A 151 24.08 12.81 9.70
C ALA A 151 25.01 13.98 9.34
N LEU A 152 24.43 15.17 9.10
CA LEU A 152 25.21 16.39 8.81
C LEU A 152 26.06 16.84 10.00
N CYS A 153 25.52 16.78 11.21
CA CYS A 153 26.26 17.12 12.43
C CYS A 153 27.43 16.16 12.65
N LEU A 154 27.21 14.85 12.48
CA LEU A 154 28.27 13.85 12.58
C LEU A 154 29.36 14.08 11.52
N ALA A 155 28.98 14.34 10.27
CA ALA A 155 29.92 14.66 9.20
C ALA A 155 30.70 15.97 9.47
N ALA A 156 30.03 17.00 10.01
CA ALA A 156 30.68 18.26 10.38
C ALA A 156 31.67 18.12 11.54
N LEU A 157 31.50 17.09 12.38
CA LEU A 157 32.39 16.80 13.51
C LEU A 157 33.60 15.93 13.13
N MET A 158 33.55 15.27 11.96
CA MET A 158 34.64 14.41 11.47
C MET A 158 36.01 15.11 11.37
N PRO A 159 36.16 16.39 10.97
CA PRO A 159 37.46 17.05 10.95
C PRO A 159 38.21 17.05 12.29
N VAL A 160 37.48 16.95 13.41
CA VAL A 160 38.05 16.98 14.77
C VAL A 160 38.19 15.58 15.36
N LEU A 161 37.27 14.65 15.06
CA LEU A 161 37.22 13.32 15.67
C LEU A 161 37.84 12.20 14.83
N SER A 162 38.15 12.42 13.55
CA SER A 162 38.59 11.34 12.66
C SER A 162 40.04 10.98 12.86
N LEU A 163 40.34 9.67 12.77
CA LEU A 163 41.70 9.20 12.65
C LEU A 163 42.23 9.52 11.24
N PRO A 164 43.55 9.73 11.07
CA PRO A 164 44.14 9.96 9.76
C PRO A 164 43.88 8.78 8.82
N LEU A 165 43.70 9.09 7.53
CA LEU A 165 43.48 8.07 6.50
C LEU A 165 44.69 7.12 6.45
N PRO A 166 44.49 5.79 6.47
CA PRO A 166 45.59 4.83 6.38
C PRO A 166 46.05 4.69 4.93
N TRP A 167 46.80 5.67 4.45
CA TRP A 167 47.44 5.62 3.14
C TRP A 167 48.96 5.53 3.26
N ASP A 168 49.68 5.33 2.16
CA ASP A 168 51.14 5.22 2.20
C ASP A 168 51.81 6.57 2.52
N GLU A 169 52.46 6.67 3.68
CA GLU A 169 53.17 7.86 4.16
C GLU A 169 54.32 8.29 3.24
N ARG A 170 54.77 7.41 2.33
CA ARG A 170 55.89 7.68 1.41
C ARG A 170 55.57 8.75 0.34
N GLY A 171 54.31 9.18 0.22
CA GLY A 171 53.87 10.19 -0.76
C GLY A 171 53.10 11.40 -0.22
N GLY A 172 52.66 11.40 1.05
CA GLY A 172 52.29 12.60 1.82
C GLY A 172 51.32 13.64 1.22
N THR A 173 50.52 13.35 0.19
CA THR A 173 49.57 14.31 -0.40
C THR A 173 48.27 14.55 0.40
N HIS A 174 48.33 14.86 1.72
CA HIS A 174 47.13 15.09 2.53
C HIS A 174 46.07 15.88 1.75
N LEU A 175 44.87 15.29 1.65
CA LEU A 175 43.83 15.80 0.78
C LEU A 175 43.54 17.26 1.17
N PRO A 176 43.62 18.23 0.23
CA PRO A 176 43.50 19.64 0.57
C PRO A 176 42.24 19.89 1.37
N VAL A 177 42.32 20.74 2.40
CA VAL A 177 41.18 21.06 3.28
C VAL A 177 39.97 21.52 2.46
N LEU A 178 40.21 22.26 1.36
CA LEU A 178 39.18 22.67 0.41
C LEU A 178 38.42 21.48 -0.20
N PHE A 179 39.09 20.37 -0.51
CA PHE A 179 38.45 19.18 -1.05
C PHE A 179 37.62 18.44 -0.01
N GLN A 180 38.08 18.38 1.25
CA GLN A 180 37.33 17.78 2.35
C GLN A 180 36.02 18.55 2.61
N TRP A 181 36.08 19.88 2.62
CA TRP A 181 34.88 20.72 2.69
C TRP A 181 34.01 20.57 1.43
N GLY A 182 34.61 20.39 0.26
CA GLY A 182 33.90 20.04 -0.97
C GLY A 182 33.11 18.73 -0.83
N GLN A 183 33.69 17.69 -0.23
CA GLN A 183 32.99 16.43 0.07
C GLN A 183 31.86 16.62 1.08
N PHE A 184 32.09 17.41 2.14
CA PHE A 184 31.05 17.75 3.09
C PHE A 184 29.88 18.51 2.43
N THR A 185 30.18 19.51 1.60
CA THR A 185 29.14 20.26 0.86
C THR A 185 28.41 19.34 -0.11
N ALA A 186 29.11 18.44 -0.82
CA ALA A 186 28.49 17.46 -1.70
C ALA A 186 27.55 16.51 -0.92
N LEU A 187 27.99 16.02 0.24
CA LEU A 187 27.15 15.23 1.15
C LEU A 187 25.93 16.04 1.60
N ALA A 188 26.11 17.31 1.98
CA ALA A 188 25.02 18.17 2.43
C ALA A 188 23.96 18.40 1.35
N VAL A 189 24.39 18.70 0.12
CA VAL A 189 23.50 18.82 -1.03
C VAL A 189 22.80 17.49 -1.31
N GLY A 190 23.53 16.37 -1.26
CA GLY A 190 22.97 15.03 -1.42
C GLY A 190 21.90 14.73 -0.37
N VAL A 191 22.18 14.98 0.91
CA VAL A 191 21.24 14.78 2.02
C VAL A 191 19.96 15.58 1.79
N VAL A 192 20.07 16.86 1.42
CA VAL A 192 18.90 17.70 1.12
C VAL A 192 18.13 17.14 -0.08
N PHE A 193 18.82 16.85 -1.19
CA PHE A 193 18.21 16.36 -2.41
C PHE A 193 17.47 15.03 -2.21
N PHE A 194 18.12 14.04 -1.60
CA PHE A 194 17.53 12.73 -1.36
C PHE A 194 16.40 12.79 -0.33
N THR A 195 16.52 13.62 0.71
CA THR A 195 15.44 13.80 1.70
C THR A 195 14.21 14.44 1.06
N LEU A 196 14.37 15.48 0.25
CA LEU A 196 13.26 16.13 -0.45
C LEU A 196 12.64 15.22 -1.52
N SER A 197 13.48 14.52 -2.28
CA SER A 197 13.01 13.61 -3.34
C SER A 197 12.25 12.43 -2.73
N ALA A 198 12.77 11.82 -1.67
CA ALA A 198 12.06 10.77 -0.94
C ALA A 198 10.73 11.27 -0.38
N ALA A 199 10.69 12.48 0.19
CA ALA A 199 9.45 13.06 0.68
C ALA A 199 8.41 13.28 -0.44
N ARG A 200 8.83 13.66 -1.65
CA ARG A 200 7.95 13.76 -2.81
C ARG A 200 7.42 12.38 -3.24
N VAL A 201 8.30 11.38 -3.34
CA VAL A 201 7.92 10.01 -3.69
C VAL A 201 6.88 9.45 -2.71
N SER A 202 7.08 9.63 -1.41
CA SER A 202 6.11 9.19 -0.40
C SER A 202 4.76 9.92 -0.50
N GLN A 203 4.75 11.19 -0.92
CA GLN A 203 3.51 11.93 -1.17
C GLN A 203 2.78 11.44 -2.43
N ASP A 204 3.52 11.10 -3.48
CA ASP A 204 2.97 10.55 -4.72
C ASP A 204 2.36 9.17 -4.49
N GLU A 205 3.05 8.30 -3.75
CA GLU A 205 2.52 7.00 -3.33
C GLU A 205 1.22 7.15 -2.53
N ALA A 206 1.20 8.06 -1.54
CA ALA A 206 0.01 8.32 -0.74
C ALA A 206 -1.18 8.84 -1.57
N ARG A 207 -0.91 9.63 -2.63
CA ARG A 207 -1.94 10.10 -3.57
C ARG A 207 -2.48 8.95 -4.41
N LEU A 208 -1.60 8.11 -4.93
CA LEU A 208 -1.97 6.96 -5.76
C LEU A 208 -2.80 5.94 -4.98
N VAL A 209 -2.42 5.64 -3.73
CA VAL A 209 -3.19 4.74 -2.86
C VAL A 209 -4.60 5.28 -2.61
N ARG A 210 -4.76 6.60 -2.36
CA ARG A 210 -6.08 7.22 -2.20
C ARG A 210 -6.91 7.19 -3.48
N ALA A 211 -6.29 7.41 -4.63
CA ALA A 211 -6.98 7.35 -5.91
C ALA A 211 -7.46 5.92 -6.22
N LEU A 212 -6.63 4.90 -5.94
CA LEU A 212 -7.02 3.49 -6.09
C LEU A 212 -8.14 3.10 -5.13
N ASP A 213 -8.09 3.57 -3.88
CA ASP A 213 -9.15 3.33 -2.90
C ASP A 213 -10.49 3.92 -3.38
N ALA A 214 -10.49 5.19 -3.82
CA ALA A 214 -11.66 5.82 -4.39
C ALA A 214 -12.19 5.09 -5.65
N ALA A 215 -11.30 4.71 -6.58
CA ALA A 215 -11.67 3.96 -7.77
C ALA A 215 -12.29 2.59 -7.42
N SER A 216 -11.75 1.91 -6.40
CA SER A 216 -12.28 0.62 -5.95
C SER A 216 -13.71 0.72 -5.40
N VAL A 217 -14.03 1.81 -4.71
CA VAL A 217 -15.38 2.08 -4.21
C VAL A 217 -16.36 2.31 -5.36
N VAL A 218 -15.95 3.06 -6.38
CA VAL A 218 -16.78 3.31 -7.58
C VAL A 218 -17.00 2.00 -8.35
N MET A 219 -15.94 1.23 -8.61
CA MET A 219 -16.04 -0.06 -9.30
C MET A 219 -16.94 -1.05 -8.55
N ALA A 220 -16.83 -1.13 -7.23
CA ALA A 220 -17.69 -2.00 -6.42
C ALA A 220 -19.17 -1.59 -6.52
N ARG A 221 -19.46 -0.28 -6.57
CA ARG A 221 -20.82 0.23 -6.76
C ARG A 221 -21.37 -0.11 -8.15
N GLU A 222 -20.59 0.07 -9.20
CA GLU A 222 -20.99 -0.28 -10.57
C GLU A 222 -21.24 -1.79 -10.74
N GLN A 223 -20.38 -2.64 -10.18
CA GLN A 223 -20.57 -4.09 -10.21
C GLN A 223 -21.88 -4.50 -9.51
N LYS A 224 -22.20 -3.88 -8.37
CA LYS A 224 -23.46 -4.15 -7.66
C LYS A 224 -24.68 -3.71 -8.48
N LEU A 225 -24.63 -2.52 -9.09
CA LEU A 225 -25.70 -2.03 -9.96
C LEU A 225 -25.88 -2.91 -11.21
N SER A 226 -24.77 -3.33 -11.83
CA SER A 226 -24.78 -4.24 -12.98
C SER A 226 -25.37 -5.61 -12.62
N ALA A 227 -24.95 -6.20 -11.49
CA ALA A 227 -25.48 -7.46 -10.99
C ALA A 227 -26.98 -7.38 -10.67
N LEU A 228 -27.43 -6.31 -10.01
CA LEU A 228 -28.85 -6.05 -9.78
C LEU A 228 -29.61 -5.91 -11.10
N GLY A 229 -29.06 -5.17 -12.07
CA GLY A 229 -29.66 -5.03 -13.39
C GLY A 229 -29.78 -6.37 -14.14
N ALA A 230 -28.75 -7.22 -14.07
CA ALA A 230 -28.78 -8.55 -14.67
C ALA A 230 -29.81 -9.46 -13.99
N MET A 231 -29.91 -9.41 -12.65
CA MET A 231 -30.93 -10.13 -11.90
C MET A 231 -32.34 -9.64 -12.26
N SER A 232 -32.57 -8.32 -12.32
CA SER A 232 -33.86 -7.75 -12.71
C SER A 232 -34.28 -8.18 -14.12
N ALA A 233 -33.35 -8.20 -15.08
CA ALA A 233 -33.62 -8.66 -16.44
C ALA A 233 -33.97 -10.15 -16.48
N MET A 234 -33.21 -10.99 -15.77
CA MET A 234 -33.47 -12.42 -15.67
C MET A 234 -34.83 -12.68 -14.98
N THR A 235 -35.12 -12.02 -13.87
CA THR A 235 -36.40 -12.13 -13.16
C THR A 235 -37.58 -11.69 -14.04
N ALA A 236 -37.45 -10.60 -14.81
CA ALA A 236 -38.48 -10.17 -15.73
C ALA A 236 -38.73 -11.18 -16.85
N HIS A 237 -37.69 -11.83 -17.36
CA HIS A 237 -37.81 -12.87 -18.39
C HIS A 237 -38.45 -14.16 -17.86
N GLU A 238 -37.94 -14.67 -16.73
CA GLU A 238 -38.41 -15.92 -16.10
C GLU A 238 -39.84 -15.80 -15.56
N LEU A 239 -40.25 -14.62 -15.03
CA LEU A 239 -41.63 -14.41 -14.54
C LEU A 239 -42.61 -13.97 -15.65
N GLY A 240 -42.12 -13.40 -16.74
CA GLY A 240 -42.98 -12.94 -17.85
C GLY A 240 -43.77 -14.08 -18.49
N THR A 241 -43.12 -15.23 -18.70
CA THR A 241 -43.73 -16.43 -19.30
C THR A 241 -44.85 -17.03 -18.44
N PRO A 242 -44.65 -17.38 -17.14
CA PRO A 242 -45.72 -17.92 -16.31
C PRO A 242 -46.87 -16.93 -16.10
N LEU A 243 -46.59 -15.63 -15.98
CA LEU A 243 -47.66 -14.62 -15.88
C LEU A 243 -48.49 -14.50 -17.17
N ALA A 244 -47.86 -14.62 -18.34
CA ALA A 244 -48.59 -14.66 -19.61
C ALA A 244 -49.50 -15.89 -19.68
N THR A 245 -49.02 -17.05 -19.24
CA THR A 245 -49.83 -18.27 -19.15
C THR A 245 -50.99 -18.14 -18.17
N ILE A 246 -50.75 -17.62 -16.96
CA ILE A 246 -51.80 -17.39 -15.95
C ILE A 246 -52.86 -16.42 -16.50
N HIS A 247 -52.44 -15.32 -17.12
CA HIS A 247 -53.36 -14.35 -17.70
C HIS A 247 -54.21 -14.97 -18.82
N LEU A 248 -53.62 -15.79 -19.71
CA LEU A 248 -54.34 -16.49 -20.78
C LEU A 248 -55.39 -17.45 -20.21
N VAL A 249 -55.00 -18.32 -19.28
CA VAL A 249 -55.90 -19.31 -18.67
C VAL A 249 -57.02 -18.60 -17.88
N ALA A 250 -56.71 -17.55 -17.12
CA ALA A 250 -57.72 -16.78 -16.40
C ALA A 250 -58.72 -16.12 -17.37
N LYS A 251 -58.24 -15.61 -18.52
CA LYS A 251 -59.10 -15.01 -19.55
C LYS A 251 -60.00 -16.05 -20.24
N GLU A 252 -59.50 -17.26 -20.47
CA GLU A 252 -60.29 -18.38 -20.99
C GLU A 252 -61.38 -18.82 -20.00
N LEU A 253 -61.06 -18.89 -18.70
CA LEU A 253 -62.04 -19.20 -17.64
C LEU A 253 -63.15 -18.15 -17.59
N VAL A 254 -62.81 -16.85 -17.62
CA VAL A 254 -63.81 -15.76 -17.69
C VAL A 254 -64.75 -15.90 -18.89
N GLN A 255 -64.26 -16.37 -20.04
CA GLN A 255 -65.10 -16.56 -21.24
C GLN A 255 -66.02 -17.78 -21.17
N GLN A 256 -65.65 -18.81 -20.40
CA GLN A 256 -66.38 -20.06 -20.27
C GLN A 256 -67.37 -20.07 -19.09
N THR A 257 -67.24 -19.11 -18.17
CA THR A 257 -68.07 -18.99 -16.97
C THR A 257 -69.32 -18.12 -17.22
N SER A 258 -70.48 -18.57 -16.73
CA SER A 258 -71.73 -17.81 -16.83
C SER A 258 -71.72 -16.57 -15.91
N PRO A 259 -72.39 -15.45 -16.24
CA PRO A 259 -72.39 -14.24 -15.41
C PRO A 259 -72.93 -14.42 -13.99
N ASP A 260 -73.77 -15.43 -13.75
CA ASP A 260 -74.36 -15.76 -12.44
C ASP A 260 -73.52 -16.76 -11.63
N ASP A 261 -72.35 -17.18 -12.13
CA ASP A 261 -71.46 -18.10 -11.44
C ASP A 261 -70.71 -17.37 -10.29
N PRO A 262 -70.71 -17.91 -9.06
CA PRO A 262 -70.01 -17.33 -7.91
C PRO A 262 -68.52 -17.04 -8.13
N HIS A 263 -67.86 -17.74 -9.06
CA HIS A 263 -66.41 -17.63 -9.30
C HIS A 263 -66.04 -16.68 -10.46
N ALA A 264 -67.01 -16.12 -11.17
CA ALA A 264 -66.77 -15.24 -12.32
C ALA A 264 -65.95 -13.98 -11.94
N GLU A 265 -66.20 -13.43 -10.76
CA GLU A 265 -65.50 -12.25 -10.24
C GLU A 265 -64.04 -12.57 -9.86
N ASP A 266 -63.81 -13.74 -9.24
CA ASP A 266 -62.46 -14.21 -8.89
C ASP A 266 -61.60 -14.42 -10.14
N PHE A 267 -62.14 -15.01 -11.22
CA PHE A 267 -61.41 -15.21 -12.47
C PHE A 267 -61.05 -13.88 -13.16
N ARG A 268 -61.95 -12.88 -13.12
CA ARG A 268 -61.64 -11.52 -13.60
C ARG A 268 -60.52 -10.89 -12.78
N LEU A 269 -60.57 -11.01 -11.46
CA LEU A 269 -59.54 -10.46 -10.58
C LEU A 269 -58.17 -11.09 -10.86
N ILE A 270 -58.09 -12.41 -11.04
CA ILE A 270 -56.84 -13.10 -11.38
C ILE A 270 -56.27 -12.61 -12.72
N ALA A 271 -57.10 -12.46 -13.75
CA ALA A 271 -56.67 -11.96 -15.06
C ALA A 271 -56.11 -10.52 -14.95
N GLU A 272 -56.79 -9.66 -14.17
CA GLU A 272 -56.38 -8.27 -13.94
C GLU A 272 -55.07 -8.19 -13.14
N GLN A 273 -54.91 -8.99 -12.08
CA GLN A 273 -53.67 -9.02 -11.31
C GLN A 273 -52.49 -9.58 -12.13
N ALA A 274 -52.73 -10.60 -12.95
CA ALA A 274 -51.69 -11.15 -13.83
C ALA A 274 -51.25 -10.12 -14.88
N ASP A 275 -52.17 -9.35 -15.45
CA ASP A 275 -51.85 -8.29 -16.40
C ASP A 275 -51.11 -7.12 -15.74
N ARG A 276 -51.52 -6.75 -14.52
CA ARG A 276 -50.83 -5.74 -13.71
C ARG A 276 -49.39 -6.15 -13.38
N CYS A 277 -49.16 -7.41 -13.02
CA CYS A 277 -47.80 -7.92 -12.80
C CYS A 277 -46.96 -7.85 -14.08
N ARG A 278 -47.55 -8.16 -15.25
CA ARG A 278 -46.86 -8.05 -16.55
C ARG A 278 -46.50 -6.61 -16.89
N SER A 279 -47.40 -5.66 -16.65
CA SER A 279 -47.12 -4.24 -16.94
C SER A 279 -46.02 -3.67 -16.04
N ILE A 280 -45.97 -4.04 -14.76
CA ILE A 280 -44.88 -3.67 -13.84
C ILE A 280 -43.54 -4.24 -14.34
N LEU A 281 -43.50 -5.53 -14.72
CA LEU A 281 -42.28 -6.15 -15.25
C LEU A 281 -41.82 -5.52 -16.57
N SER A 282 -42.77 -5.13 -17.44
CA SER A 282 -42.46 -4.41 -18.69
C SER A 282 -41.84 -3.04 -18.42
N ALA A 283 -42.39 -2.29 -17.46
CA ALA A 283 -41.86 -0.98 -17.07
C ALA A 283 -40.44 -1.06 -16.49
N ILE A 284 -40.14 -2.10 -15.71
CA ILE A 284 -38.79 -2.36 -15.18
C ILE A 284 -37.80 -2.64 -16.32
N ARG A 285 -38.22 -3.36 -17.37
CA ARG A 285 -37.39 -3.64 -18.55
C ARG A 285 -37.12 -2.38 -19.39
N GLU A 286 -38.15 -1.59 -19.69
CA GLU A 286 -38.04 -0.38 -20.50
C GLU A 286 -37.17 0.70 -19.85
N ALA A 287 -37.27 0.88 -18.52
CA ALA A 287 -36.42 1.81 -17.77
C ALA A 287 -34.91 1.45 -17.89
N ARG A 288 -34.60 0.17 -18.08
CA ARG A 288 -33.23 -0.33 -18.21
C ARG A 288 -32.69 -0.16 -19.63
N ASP A 289 -33.50 -0.46 -20.65
CA ASP A 289 -33.15 -0.19 -22.06
C ASP A 289 -32.85 1.30 -22.27
N ALA A 290 -33.62 2.20 -21.63
CA ALA A 290 -33.35 3.63 -21.66
C ALA A 290 -31.99 4.00 -21.01
N THR A 291 -31.59 3.30 -19.94
CA THR A 291 -30.32 3.53 -19.23
C THR A 291 -29.11 3.00 -20.02
N ASP A 292 -29.24 1.82 -20.64
CA ASP A 292 -28.19 1.24 -21.51
C ASP A 292 -27.94 2.10 -22.77
N ILE A 293 -28.99 2.71 -23.34
CA ILE A 293 -28.85 3.61 -24.51
C ILE A 293 -28.12 4.92 -24.15
N VAL A 294 -28.31 5.43 -22.93
CA VAL A 294 -27.62 6.64 -22.45
C VAL A 294 -26.13 6.37 -22.20
N HIS A 295 -25.78 5.23 -21.58
CA HIS A 295 -24.38 4.86 -21.37
C HIS A 295 -23.64 4.47 -22.67
N ALA A 296 -24.33 3.91 -23.66
CA ALA A 296 -23.74 3.56 -24.95
C ALA A 296 -23.43 4.78 -25.87
N ARG A 297 -23.93 5.97 -25.54
CA ARG A 297 -23.77 7.19 -26.37
C ARG A 297 -23.08 8.35 -25.67
N MET A 298 -22.55 8.18 -24.46
CA MET A 298 -21.88 9.26 -23.75
C MET A 298 -20.52 9.56 -24.41
N PRO A 299 -20.30 10.78 -24.94
CA PRO A 299 -19.01 11.14 -25.51
C PRO A 299 -17.94 11.22 -24.40
N LEU A 300 -16.69 10.89 -24.77
CA LEU A 300 -15.56 10.68 -23.86
C LEU A 300 -15.23 11.91 -23.00
N ASP A 301 -15.59 13.12 -23.45
CA ASP A 301 -15.46 14.39 -22.75
C ASP A 301 -16.39 14.48 -21.53
N ALA A 302 -17.64 14.04 -21.66
CA ALA A 302 -18.62 14.05 -20.57
C ALA A 302 -18.27 13.05 -19.45
N LEU A 303 -17.70 11.89 -19.81
CA LEU A 303 -17.21 10.88 -18.85
C LEU A 303 -16.03 11.40 -18.00
N VAL A 304 -15.16 12.23 -18.59
CA VAL A 304 -14.02 12.83 -17.88
C VAL A 304 -14.48 13.97 -16.96
N GLU A 305 -15.50 14.73 -17.36
CA GLU A 305 -16.05 15.82 -16.57
C GLU A 305 -16.87 15.32 -15.35
N GLU A 306 -17.63 14.22 -15.51
CA GLU A 306 -18.37 13.58 -14.42
C GLU A 306 -17.44 12.85 -13.42
N ALA A 307 -16.30 12.33 -13.88
CA ALA A 307 -15.29 11.74 -12.99
C ALA A 307 -14.43 12.78 -12.24
N ALA A 308 -14.46 14.04 -12.68
CA ALA A 308 -13.69 15.14 -12.08
C ALA A 308 -14.50 16.01 -11.10
N ALA A 309 -15.83 15.88 -11.06
CA ALA A 309 -16.75 16.57 -10.16
C ALA A 309 -16.93 15.85 -8.82
#